data_AF-A0A8S2H2D1-F1
#
_entry.id   AF-A0A8S2H2D1-F1
#
_cell.length_a   1.000
_cell.length_b   1.000
_cell.length_c   1.000
_cell.angle_alpha   90.00
_cell.angle_beta   90.00
_cell.angle_gamma   90.00
#
_symmetry.space_group_name_H-M   'P 1'
#
loop_
_entity.id
_entity.type
_entity.pdbx_description
1 polymer ?
#
loop_
_entity_poly.entity_id
_entity_poly.type
_entity_poly.pdbx_seq_one_letter_code
_entity_poly.pdbx_strand_id
1 'polypeptide(L)'
;MKRLSYIYYIIATAAAFLFFINILFFRPKIPQHEREMCIILKNTSFAGGEFFTTFEKSPEDCCKTCWEHEKCVSWSLHKNMCWLKNDVTEQVNDAQMVSGRFLSRKPSSCIQSSTSLTYNISLKNDEIEHICNVTTIKKKVLFTGLAHQMDLNNAEMILKTFVQFGSVFNDWHAIIYENDIRGESSLKKISLSNNKISLISEILHVPFSKQMESKMKCGRPKLLAHLRQRLMTTIKVSLQSSVFVNYSLKFMPDYIIYFDMDLLAHDGLDIESVAKSMCKRLLVHGDSWHVLCAMGTSKRGNYQDTFALKPCEPTYYKHYHGFDMKSSYATELAPFITNSVSELVRVRSCFGGMAIYRADVLLDTKCSYNDKACMCEHVYFHSCLANEKYDGIYIDTKMILRYYPTNKKP
;
A
#
# COMPACT_ATOMS: atom_id res chain seq x y z
N MET A 1 -43.04 -15.74 31.00
CA MET A 1 -42.22 -15.45 29.80
C MET A 1 -42.42 -14.05 29.19
N LYS A 2 -43.65 -13.53 28.99
CA LYS A 2 -43.86 -12.21 28.36
C LYS A 2 -43.26 -10.99 29.12
N ARG A 3 -43.17 -11.02 30.46
CA ARG A 3 -42.58 -9.91 31.25
C ARG A 3 -41.06 -9.78 31.14
N LEU A 4 -40.34 -10.89 30.90
CA LEU A 4 -38.88 -10.87 30.76
C LEU A 4 -38.44 -10.25 29.42
N SER A 5 -39.22 -10.48 28.36
CA SER A 5 -38.95 -9.89 27.03
C SER A 5 -39.07 -8.36 27.04
N TYR A 6 -40.05 -7.82 27.78
CA TYR A 6 -40.27 -6.37 27.87
C TYR A 6 -39.13 -5.63 28.60
N ILE A 7 -38.58 -6.22 29.67
CA ILE A 7 -37.44 -5.66 30.40
C ILE A 7 -36.19 -5.61 29.51
N TYR A 8 -35.94 -6.67 28.73
CA TYR A 8 -34.80 -6.73 27.83
C TYR A 8 -34.88 -5.65 26.73
N TYR A 9 -36.08 -5.39 26.21
CA TYR A 9 -36.31 -4.35 25.21
C TYR A 9 -36.04 -2.93 25.77
N ILE A 10 -36.45 -2.66 27.01
CA ILE A 10 -36.19 -1.37 27.69
C ILE A 10 -34.69 -1.16 27.92
N ILE A 11 -33.97 -2.21 28.37
CA ILE A 11 -32.53 -2.11 28.61
C ILE A 11 -31.78 -1.89 27.28
N ALA A 12 -32.16 -2.59 26.21
CA ALA A 12 -31.54 -2.44 24.90
C ALA A 12 -31.77 -1.03 24.31
N THR A 13 -32.99 -0.48 24.46
CA THR A 13 -33.31 0.88 23.99
C THR A 13 -32.61 1.96 24.81
N ALA A 14 -32.51 1.81 26.13
CA ALA A 14 -31.76 2.73 26.98
C ALA A 14 -30.25 2.72 26.67
N ALA A 15 -29.66 1.53 26.43
CA ALA A 15 -28.27 1.40 26.03
C ALA A 15 -27.98 2.04 24.65
N ALA A 16 -28.88 1.84 23.68
CA ALA A 16 -28.76 2.49 22.37
C ALA A 16 -28.87 4.03 22.48
N PHE A 17 -29.77 4.53 23.34
CA PHE A 17 -29.93 5.97 23.54
C PHE A 17 -28.69 6.62 24.20
N LEU A 18 -28.11 5.96 25.22
CA LEU A 18 -26.87 6.41 25.86
C LEU A 18 -25.66 6.36 24.91
N PHE A 19 -25.63 5.38 24.01
CA PHE A 19 -24.62 5.30 22.95
C PHE A 19 -24.74 6.46 21.94
N PHE A 20 -25.97 6.80 21.53
CA PHE A 20 -26.23 7.94 20.65
C PHE A 20 -25.91 9.29 21.30
N ILE A 21 -26.21 9.48 22.59
CA ILE A 21 -25.82 10.68 23.34
C ILE A 21 -24.29 10.81 23.38
N ASN A 22 -23.56 9.72 23.64
CA ASN A 22 -22.09 9.77 23.62
C ASN A 22 -21.54 10.17 22.25
N ILE A 23 -22.13 9.69 21.14
CA ILE A 23 -21.69 10.08 19.78
C ILE A 23 -21.97 11.55 19.48
N LEU A 24 -23.11 12.09 19.92
CA LEU A 24 -23.48 13.49 19.65
C LEU A 24 -22.67 14.50 20.48
N PHE A 25 -22.22 14.13 21.69
CA PHE A 25 -21.46 15.02 22.58
C PHE A 25 -19.94 14.79 22.56
N PHE A 26 -19.45 13.62 22.17
CA PHE A 26 -18.04 13.42 21.83
C PHE A 26 -17.80 13.74 20.36
N ARG A 27 -17.83 15.04 20.01
CA ARG A 27 -16.98 15.47 18.90
C ARG A 27 -15.54 15.24 19.36
N PRO A 28 -14.74 14.39 18.70
CA PRO A 28 -13.33 14.26 19.07
C PRO A 28 -12.73 15.65 19.00
N LYS A 29 -12.29 16.18 20.16
CA LYS A 29 -11.48 17.39 20.19
C LYS A 29 -10.25 17.06 19.36
N ILE A 30 -10.17 17.66 18.17
CA ILE A 30 -8.96 17.64 17.35
C ILE A 30 -7.81 17.99 18.30
N PRO A 31 -6.81 17.11 18.48
CA PRO A 31 -5.73 17.32 19.43
C PRO A 31 -5.15 18.72 19.22
N GLN A 32 -5.01 19.49 20.30
CA GLN A 32 -4.57 20.89 20.24
C GLN A 32 -3.22 21.06 19.55
N HIS A 33 -2.42 20.00 19.49
CA HIS A 33 -1.15 19.90 18.76
C HIS A 33 -1.28 20.03 17.22
N GLU A 34 -2.44 19.79 16.61
CA GLU A 34 -2.62 19.97 15.15
C GLU A 34 -2.83 21.45 14.76
N ARG A 35 -3.17 22.35 15.70
CA ARG A 35 -3.45 23.76 15.39
C ARG A 35 -2.22 24.67 15.39
N GLU A 36 -1.05 24.16 15.77
CA GLU A 36 0.21 24.92 15.83
C GLU A 36 1.20 24.51 14.72
N MET A 37 0.72 23.89 13.64
CA MET A 37 1.61 23.40 12.58
C MET A 37 2.15 24.52 11.68
N CYS A 38 1.29 25.45 11.23
CA CYS A 38 1.72 26.57 10.39
C CYS A 38 1.58 27.93 11.09
N ILE A 39 2.53 28.83 10.83
CA ILE A 39 2.33 30.26 11.05
C ILE A 39 1.61 30.82 9.82
N ILE A 40 0.41 31.38 10.02
CA ILE A 40 -0.34 32.08 8.97
C ILE A 40 0.08 33.54 8.93
N LEU A 41 0.45 34.02 7.74
CA LEU A 41 0.93 35.36 7.46
C LEU A 41 -0.06 36.03 6.49
N LYS A 42 -0.79 37.04 6.99
CA LYS A 42 -1.67 37.87 6.15
C LYS A 42 -0.85 38.84 5.31
N ASN A 43 -1.43 39.30 4.21
CA ASN A 43 -0.85 40.28 3.30
C ASN A 43 0.57 39.88 2.84
N THR A 44 0.79 38.59 2.64
CA THR A 44 2.11 38.03 2.38
C THR A 44 2.01 37.06 1.23
N SER A 45 2.91 37.23 0.26
CA SER A 45 3.16 36.28 -0.82
C SER A 45 4.58 35.76 -0.72
N PHE A 46 4.75 34.45 -0.74
CA PHE A 46 6.07 33.86 -0.99
C PHE A 46 6.31 33.76 -2.50
N ALA A 47 7.47 34.17 -2.98
CA ALA A 47 7.90 33.97 -4.36
C ALA A 47 8.76 32.71 -4.50
N GLY A 48 8.70 32.08 -5.68
CA GLY A 48 9.52 30.92 -6.03
C GLY A 48 9.07 29.63 -5.35
N GLY A 49 9.75 28.53 -5.72
CA GLY A 49 9.58 27.21 -5.10
C GLY A 49 8.21 26.56 -5.31
N GLU A 50 7.33 27.10 -6.16
CA GLU A 50 6.03 26.47 -6.44
C GLU A 50 6.24 25.10 -7.10
N PHE A 51 5.72 24.05 -6.48
CA PHE A 51 5.79 22.69 -7.05
C PHE A 51 4.43 22.04 -7.20
N PHE A 52 3.40 22.58 -6.52
CA PHE A 52 2.05 22.06 -6.59
C PHE A 52 1.02 23.18 -6.36
N THR A 53 -0.10 23.11 -7.07
CA THR A 53 -1.22 24.03 -6.90
C THR A 53 -2.49 23.23 -6.73
N THR A 54 -3.28 23.55 -5.71
CA THR A 54 -4.56 22.92 -5.41
C THR A 54 -5.62 23.99 -5.13
N PHE A 55 -6.88 23.58 -5.05
CA PHE A 55 -7.98 24.47 -4.68
C PHE A 55 -8.38 24.24 -3.22
N GLU A 56 -8.15 25.23 -2.37
CA GLU A 56 -8.46 25.18 -0.95
C GLU A 56 -9.28 26.39 -0.55
N LYS A 57 -10.26 26.21 0.34
CA LYS A 57 -11.21 27.27 0.70
C LYS A 57 -10.68 28.19 1.80
N SER A 58 -9.67 27.74 2.54
CA SER A 58 -9.17 28.45 3.70
C SER A 58 -7.64 28.32 3.84
N PRO A 59 -6.99 29.28 4.53
CA PRO A 59 -5.60 29.18 4.98
C PRO A 59 -5.29 27.88 5.71
N GLU A 60 -6.21 27.42 6.56
CA GLU A 60 -6.08 26.21 7.36
C GLU A 60 -6.09 24.94 6.48
N ASP A 61 -6.98 24.89 5.48
CA ASP A 61 -7.01 23.81 4.49
C ASP A 61 -5.71 23.80 3.66
N CYS A 62 -5.23 24.96 3.23
CA CYS A 62 -3.97 25.09 2.49
C CYS A 62 -2.76 24.67 3.33
N CYS A 63 -2.72 25.03 4.61
CA CYS A 63 -1.72 24.55 5.56
C CYS A 63 -1.76 23.03 5.73
N LYS A 64 -2.96 22.45 5.86
CA LYS A 64 -3.14 21.01 5.99
C LYS A 64 -2.66 20.29 4.73
N THR A 65 -3.07 20.74 3.55
CA THR A 65 -2.63 20.19 2.28
C THR A 65 -1.12 20.34 2.11
N CYS A 66 -0.54 21.47 2.53
CA CYS A 66 0.91 21.63 2.59
C CYS A 66 1.57 20.60 3.52
N TRP A 67 1.02 20.37 4.72
CA TRP A 67 1.58 19.41 5.70
C TRP A 67 1.52 17.95 5.24
N GLU A 68 0.52 17.62 4.44
CA GLU A 68 0.39 16.32 3.78
C GLU A 68 1.50 16.11 2.72
N HIS A 69 2.11 17.20 2.24
CA HIS A 69 3.23 17.17 1.30
C HIS A 69 4.56 17.44 2.00
N GLU A 70 5.36 16.40 2.23
CA GLU A 70 6.65 16.52 2.95
C GLU A 70 7.63 17.57 2.39
N LYS A 71 7.56 17.84 1.08
CA LYS A 71 8.39 18.89 0.45
C LYS A 71 7.93 20.29 0.77
N CYS A 72 6.68 20.44 1.18
CA CYS A 72 6.08 21.73 1.38
C CYS A 72 6.67 22.36 2.63
N VAL A 73 7.43 23.43 2.45
CA VAL A 73 7.96 24.24 3.56
C VAL A 73 7.07 25.44 3.82
N SER A 74 6.30 25.86 2.81
CA SER A 74 5.38 26.99 2.86
C SER A 74 4.30 26.89 1.80
N TRP A 75 3.31 27.76 1.89
CA TRP A 75 2.22 27.86 0.93
C TRP A 75 1.76 29.31 0.79
N SER A 76 1.15 29.64 -0.34
CA SER A 76 0.43 30.90 -0.59
C SER A 76 -1.01 30.60 -1.01
N LEU A 77 -1.97 31.42 -0.61
CA LEU A 77 -3.40 31.27 -0.92
C LEU A 77 -3.97 32.59 -1.45
N HIS A 78 -4.62 32.54 -2.61
CA HIS A 78 -5.42 33.64 -3.17
C HIS A 78 -6.57 33.12 -4.02
N LYS A 79 -7.77 33.66 -3.84
CA LYS A 79 -9.00 33.25 -4.56
C LYS A 79 -9.19 31.73 -4.63
N ASN A 80 -9.02 31.07 -3.48
CA ASN A 80 -9.08 29.62 -3.30
C ASN A 80 -8.01 28.80 -4.05
N MET A 81 -7.01 29.43 -4.68
CA MET A 81 -5.84 28.72 -5.21
C MET A 81 -4.74 28.71 -4.18
N CYS A 82 -4.33 27.51 -3.78
CA CYS A 82 -3.28 27.23 -2.81
C CYS A 82 -2.05 26.73 -3.55
N TRP A 83 -0.99 27.54 -3.56
CA TRP A 83 0.31 27.19 -4.12
C TRP A 83 1.20 26.64 -3.02
N LEU A 84 1.50 25.36 -3.09
CA LEU A 84 2.45 24.69 -2.21
C LEU A 84 3.87 24.92 -2.72
N LYS A 85 4.76 25.26 -1.78
CA LYS A 85 6.12 25.68 -2.07
C LYS A 85 7.12 24.84 -1.30
N ASN A 86 8.17 24.41 -1.98
CA ASN A 86 9.27 23.64 -1.39
C ASN A 86 10.49 24.49 -1.06
N ASP A 87 10.45 25.76 -1.43
CA ASP A 87 11.43 26.78 -1.10
C ASP A 87 10.74 28.15 -1.05
N VAL A 88 11.36 29.11 -0.35
CA VAL A 88 10.92 30.51 -0.30
C VAL A 88 12.11 31.37 -0.65
N THR A 89 12.14 31.88 -1.87
CA THR A 89 13.25 32.75 -2.32
C THR A 89 13.07 34.18 -1.83
N GLU A 90 11.82 34.63 -1.74
CA GLU A 90 11.47 35.98 -1.33
C GLU A 90 10.11 36.00 -0.62
N GLN A 91 9.96 36.92 0.33
CA GLN A 91 8.69 37.21 0.98
C GLN A 91 8.27 38.64 0.61
N VAL A 92 7.16 38.79 -0.09
CA VAL A 92 6.64 40.06 -0.60
C VAL A 92 5.36 40.43 0.15
N ASN A 93 5.19 41.72 0.46
CA ASN A 93 3.93 42.24 0.99
C ASN A 93 2.90 42.31 -0.15
N ASP A 94 1.83 41.55 -0.04
CA ASP A 94 0.73 41.50 -1.00
C ASP A 94 -0.59 41.37 -0.24
N ALA A 95 -1.35 42.47 -0.17
CA ALA A 95 -2.61 42.56 0.56
C ALA A 95 -3.70 41.58 0.09
N GLN A 96 -3.55 40.96 -1.08
CA GLN A 96 -4.51 39.98 -1.60
C GLN A 96 -4.13 38.53 -1.28
N MET A 97 -2.95 38.28 -0.73
CA MET A 97 -2.42 36.95 -0.45
C MET A 97 -2.39 36.66 1.05
N VAL A 98 -2.69 35.41 1.38
CA VAL A 98 -2.41 34.83 2.71
C VAL A 98 -1.43 33.69 2.50
N SER A 99 -0.31 33.70 3.21
CA SER A 99 0.68 32.63 3.13
C SER A 99 0.85 31.95 4.47
N GLY A 100 1.53 30.81 4.49
CA GLY A 100 1.97 30.21 5.73
C GLY A 100 3.21 29.34 5.57
N ARG A 101 3.90 29.10 6.68
CA ARG A 101 5.11 28.26 6.74
C ARG A 101 5.15 27.49 8.05
N PHE A 102 5.86 26.37 8.07
CA PHE A 102 6.03 25.57 9.29
C PHE A 102 7.11 26.17 10.21
N LEU A 103 6.91 26.10 11.53
CA LEU A 103 7.90 26.51 12.53
C LEU A 103 9.15 25.64 12.53
N SER A 104 8.98 24.37 12.19
CA SER A 104 10.05 23.39 12.01
C SER A 104 9.72 22.54 10.80
N ARG A 105 10.75 22.11 10.05
CA ARG A 105 10.53 21.09 9.01
C ARG A 105 9.93 19.87 9.69
N LYS A 106 8.86 19.33 9.12
CA LYS A 106 8.35 18.01 9.50
C LYS A 106 9.56 17.08 9.54
N PRO A 107 9.81 16.36 10.66
CA PRO A 107 10.84 15.34 10.66
C PRO A 107 10.47 14.40 9.52
N SER A 108 11.26 14.43 8.46
CA SER A 108 11.07 13.54 7.33
C SER A 108 11.23 12.13 7.89
N SER A 109 10.11 11.42 8.02
CA SER A 109 10.09 10.05 8.56
C SER A 109 11.15 9.21 7.85
N CYS A 110 11.35 9.48 6.56
CA CYS A 110 12.32 8.89 5.67
C CYS A 110 13.82 9.14 5.97
N ILE A 111 14.23 10.23 6.63
CA ILE A 111 15.66 10.57 6.82
C ILE A 111 16.27 9.87 8.05
N GLN A 112 15.47 9.43 9.01
CA GLN A 112 16.00 8.87 10.26
C GLN A 112 16.55 7.44 10.17
N SER A 113 16.57 6.80 9.00
CA SER A 113 16.94 5.38 8.86
C SER A 113 18.33 5.11 8.27
N SER A 114 19.10 6.13 7.89
CA SER A 114 20.46 5.88 7.38
C SER A 114 21.50 5.65 8.46
N THR A 115 21.19 5.96 9.74
CA THR A 115 21.89 5.29 10.84
C THR A 115 21.45 3.84 10.79
N SER A 116 22.25 3.06 10.09
CA SER A 116 22.09 1.64 9.85
C SER A 116 21.51 1.01 11.11
N LEU A 117 20.29 0.47 11.03
CA LEU A 117 19.81 -0.55 11.97
C LEU A 117 20.74 -1.76 11.80
N THR A 118 21.99 -1.59 12.24
CA THR A 118 22.97 -2.63 12.43
C THR A 118 22.55 -3.26 13.74
N TYR A 119 21.56 -4.14 13.65
CA TYR A 119 21.45 -5.17 14.65
C TYR A 119 22.81 -5.85 14.70
N ASN A 120 23.43 -5.89 15.88
CA ASN A 120 24.70 -6.56 16.14
C ASN A 120 24.54 -8.08 16.05
N ILE A 121 24.02 -8.56 14.93
CA ILE A 121 24.01 -9.97 14.60
C ILE A 121 25.38 -10.24 14.01
N SER A 122 26.25 -10.84 14.83
CA SER A 122 27.60 -11.24 14.44
C SER A 122 27.62 -12.44 13.48
N LEU A 123 26.52 -12.71 12.76
CA LEU A 123 26.49 -13.78 11.77
C LEU A 123 27.16 -13.30 10.50
N LYS A 124 28.05 -14.13 9.95
CA LYS A 124 28.61 -13.90 8.62
C LYS A 124 27.54 -14.15 7.56
N ASN A 125 27.65 -13.49 6.40
CA ASN A 125 26.69 -13.68 5.30
C ASN A 125 26.54 -15.17 4.91
N ASP A 126 27.64 -15.93 4.88
CA ASP A 126 27.62 -17.36 4.55
C ASP A 126 26.80 -18.19 5.55
N GLU A 127 26.78 -17.81 6.83
CA GLU A 127 25.97 -18.47 7.86
C GLU A 127 24.49 -18.17 7.66
N ILE A 128 24.15 -16.92 7.33
CA ILE A 128 22.78 -16.51 7.00
C ILE A 128 22.27 -17.28 5.78
N GLU A 129 23.08 -17.36 4.72
CA GLU A 129 22.72 -18.11 3.51
C GLU A 129 22.55 -19.59 3.82
N HIS A 130 23.44 -20.19 4.61
CA HIS A 130 23.30 -21.58 5.02
C HIS A 130 21.99 -21.81 5.78
N ILE A 131 21.67 -20.98 6.77
CA ILE A 131 20.41 -21.06 7.53
C ILE A 131 19.21 -20.95 6.58
N CYS A 132 19.22 -19.97 5.68
CA CYS A 132 18.10 -19.74 4.76
C CYS A 132 17.96 -20.79 3.65
N ASN A 133 19.00 -21.56 3.36
CA ASN A 133 18.95 -22.66 2.38
C ASN A 133 18.32 -23.94 2.95
N VAL A 134 18.45 -24.17 4.26
CA VAL A 134 18.10 -25.47 4.88
C VAL A 134 16.90 -25.40 5.81
N THR A 135 16.41 -24.21 6.15
CA THR A 135 15.34 -24.07 7.15
C THR A 135 14.03 -23.61 6.55
N THR A 136 12.96 -24.29 6.96
CA THR A 136 11.60 -23.77 6.83
C THR A 136 11.49 -22.47 7.63
N ILE A 137 10.97 -21.42 7.00
CA ILE A 137 10.70 -20.14 7.66
C ILE A 137 9.60 -20.37 8.70
N LYS A 138 9.92 -20.15 9.98
CA LYS A 138 9.01 -20.36 11.13
C LYS A 138 7.95 -19.27 11.26
N LYS A 139 7.33 -18.91 10.15
CA LYS A 139 6.26 -17.90 10.05
C LYS A 139 5.10 -18.49 9.26
N LYS A 140 3.90 -18.02 9.56
CA LYS A 140 2.66 -18.35 8.86
C LYS A 140 2.36 -17.25 7.86
N VAL A 141 1.99 -17.61 6.63
CA VAL A 141 1.73 -16.62 5.58
C VAL A 141 0.36 -16.80 4.93
N LEU A 142 -0.31 -15.69 4.67
CA LEU A 142 -1.51 -15.66 3.82
C LEU A 142 -1.14 -15.07 2.46
N PHE A 143 -1.19 -15.88 1.42
CA PHE A 143 -1.09 -15.41 0.04
C PHE A 143 -2.42 -14.81 -0.41
N THR A 144 -2.37 -13.71 -1.13
CA THR A 144 -3.57 -13.11 -1.70
C THR A 144 -3.28 -12.30 -2.95
N GLY A 145 -4.32 -11.99 -3.71
CA GLY A 145 -4.24 -11.08 -4.84
C GLY A 145 -5.52 -11.06 -5.66
N LEU A 146 -5.53 -10.18 -6.64
CA LEU A 146 -6.69 -9.90 -7.48
C LEU A 146 -6.56 -10.61 -8.82
N ALA A 147 -7.47 -11.53 -9.08
CA ALA A 147 -7.59 -12.22 -10.35
C ALA A 147 -8.73 -11.58 -11.17
N HIS A 148 -8.39 -10.55 -11.94
CA HIS A 148 -9.35 -9.83 -12.80
C HIS A 148 -9.09 -10.14 -14.27
N GLN A 149 -10.08 -10.67 -14.99
CA GLN A 149 -9.99 -11.04 -16.42
C GLN A 149 -8.78 -11.93 -16.77
N MET A 150 -8.39 -12.81 -15.85
CA MET A 150 -7.20 -13.64 -15.99
C MET A 150 -7.47 -14.90 -16.83
N ASP A 151 -6.50 -15.31 -17.66
CA ASP A 151 -6.55 -16.59 -18.38
C ASP A 151 -6.43 -17.78 -17.43
N LEU A 152 -7.11 -18.88 -17.75
CA LEU A 152 -7.12 -20.08 -16.91
C LEU A 152 -5.74 -20.71 -16.73
N ASN A 153 -4.88 -20.70 -17.75
CA ASN A 153 -3.54 -21.29 -17.62
C ASN A 153 -2.68 -20.49 -16.63
N ASN A 154 -2.84 -19.16 -16.61
CA ASN A 154 -2.16 -18.29 -15.64
C ASN A 154 -2.67 -18.59 -14.23
N ALA A 155 -3.98 -18.79 -14.08
CA ALA A 155 -4.62 -19.18 -12.82
C ALA A 155 -3.99 -20.44 -12.21
N GLU A 156 -3.86 -21.50 -13.02
CA GLU A 156 -3.27 -22.76 -12.56
C GLU A 156 -1.81 -22.61 -12.15
N MET A 157 -1.05 -21.81 -12.90
CA MET A 157 0.37 -21.57 -12.64
C MET A 157 0.59 -20.81 -11.35
N ILE A 158 -0.22 -19.79 -11.07
CA ILE A 158 -0.24 -19.06 -9.80
C ILE A 158 -0.49 -20.01 -8.63
N LEU A 159 -1.47 -20.90 -8.78
CA LEU A 159 -1.84 -21.84 -7.71
C LEU A 159 -0.73 -22.84 -7.43
N LYS A 160 -0.07 -23.36 -8.46
CA LYS A 160 1.14 -24.18 -8.31
C LYS A 160 2.26 -23.40 -7.62
N THR A 161 2.43 -22.14 -8.00
CA THR A 161 3.40 -21.22 -7.38
C THR A 161 3.10 -21.02 -5.90
N PHE A 162 1.84 -20.84 -5.49
CA PHE A 162 1.47 -20.71 -4.07
C PHE A 162 1.72 -22.00 -3.29
N VAL A 163 1.50 -23.17 -3.87
CA VAL A 163 1.84 -24.44 -3.22
C VAL A 163 3.35 -24.57 -3.01
N GLN A 164 4.13 -24.30 -4.06
CA GLN A 164 5.58 -24.37 -4.00
C GLN A 164 6.16 -23.32 -3.04
N PHE A 165 5.73 -22.06 -3.15
CA PHE A 165 6.20 -21.00 -2.28
C PHE A 165 5.72 -21.21 -0.85
N GLY A 166 4.48 -21.62 -0.65
CA GLY A 166 3.93 -21.97 0.66
C GLY A 166 4.72 -23.04 1.42
N SER A 167 5.33 -23.99 0.70
CA SER A 167 6.10 -25.08 1.29
C SER A 167 7.36 -24.63 2.04
N VAL A 168 7.84 -23.41 1.79
CA VAL A 168 9.00 -22.85 2.50
C VAL A 168 8.62 -22.27 3.87
N PHE A 169 7.32 -22.14 4.17
CA PHE A 169 6.80 -21.58 5.41
C PHE A 169 6.26 -22.67 6.34
N ASN A 170 6.23 -22.37 7.64
CA ASN A 170 5.71 -23.29 8.65
C ASN A 170 4.23 -23.62 8.44
N ASP A 171 3.45 -22.63 8.02
CA ASP A 171 2.09 -22.84 7.54
C ASP A 171 1.72 -21.75 6.54
N TRP A 172 0.75 -22.04 5.68
CA TRP A 172 0.31 -21.11 4.67
C TRP A 172 -1.13 -21.35 4.26
N HIS A 173 -1.79 -20.28 3.85
CA HIS A 173 -3.10 -20.28 3.22
C HIS A 173 -3.09 -19.32 2.04
N ALA A 174 -4.06 -19.44 1.14
CA ALA A 174 -4.27 -18.50 0.05
C ALA A 174 -5.74 -18.08 0.00
N ILE A 175 -5.98 -16.78 -0.18
CA ILE A 175 -7.29 -16.21 -0.51
C ILE A 175 -7.17 -15.50 -1.85
N ILE A 176 -7.85 -16.03 -2.87
CA ILE A 176 -7.88 -15.42 -4.19
C ILE A 176 -9.20 -14.71 -4.36
N TYR A 177 -9.13 -13.41 -4.67
CA TYR A 177 -10.30 -12.64 -5.02
C TYR A 177 -10.40 -12.57 -6.54
N GLU A 178 -11.41 -13.25 -7.06
CA GLU A 178 -11.74 -13.35 -8.45
C GLU A 178 -12.86 -12.37 -8.80
N ASN A 179 -12.65 -11.62 -9.88
CA ASN A 179 -13.66 -10.72 -10.40
C ASN A 179 -13.74 -10.79 -11.93
N ASP A 180 -14.92 -11.17 -12.42
CA ASP A 180 -15.29 -11.22 -13.84
C ASP A 180 -14.36 -12.12 -14.70
N ILE A 181 -13.89 -13.26 -14.16
CA ILE A 181 -13.16 -14.28 -14.93
C ILE A 181 -14.11 -15.06 -15.83
N ARG A 182 -13.70 -15.23 -17.09
CA ARG A 182 -14.39 -16.08 -18.06
C ARG A 182 -13.95 -17.53 -17.85
N GLY A 183 -14.89 -18.42 -17.53
CA GLY A 183 -14.62 -19.86 -17.37
C GLY A 183 -14.44 -20.32 -15.92
N GLU A 184 -15.36 -19.92 -15.04
CA GLU A 184 -15.39 -20.15 -13.57
C GLU A 184 -15.07 -21.58 -13.10
N SER A 185 -15.25 -22.60 -13.94
CA SER A 185 -15.18 -24.01 -13.54
C SER A 185 -13.79 -24.48 -13.06
N SER A 186 -12.70 -23.93 -13.58
CA SER A 186 -11.36 -24.47 -13.30
C SER A 186 -10.75 -23.97 -11.99
N LEU A 187 -10.84 -22.67 -11.70
CA LEU A 187 -10.39 -22.11 -10.42
C LEU A 187 -11.15 -22.70 -9.24
N LYS A 188 -12.47 -22.85 -9.39
CA LYS A 188 -13.33 -23.48 -8.40
C LYS A 188 -12.96 -24.95 -8.18
N LYS A 189 -12.61 -25.69 -9.23
CA LYS A 189 -12.15 -27.07 -9.10
C LYS A 189 -10.85 -27.17 -8.30
N ILE A 190 -9.93 -26.23 -8.47
CA ILE A 190 -8.65 -26.24 -7.76
C ILE A 190 -8.79 -25.81 -6.30
N SER A 191 -9.62 -24.80 -6.01
CA SER A 191 -9.91 -24.45 -4.60
C SER A 191 -10.59 -25.60 -3.86
N LEU A 192 -11.41 -26.40 -4.55
CA LEU A 192 -12.00 -27.62 -3.99
C LEU A 192 -10.99 -28.76 -3.78
N SER A 193 -9.88 -28.80 -4.54
CA SER A 193 -8.86 -29.85 -4.41
C SER A 193 -7.78 -29.54 -3.38
N ASN A 194 -7.68 -28.29 -2.90
CA ASN A 194 -6.70 -27.89 -1.90
C ASN A 194 -7.36 -27.03 -0.80
N ASN A 195 -7.50 -27.60 0.39
CA ASN A 195 -8.12 -26.94 1.55
C ASN A 195 -7.37 -25.71 2.08
N LYS A 196 -6.13 -25.46 1.63
CA LYS A 196 -5.38 -24.23 1.94
C LYS A 196 -5.73 -23.07 1.02
N ILE A 197 -6.45 -23.30 -0.08
CA ILE A 197 -6.81 -22.29 -1.07
C ILE A 197 -8.31 -21.99 -0.99
N SER A 198 -8.65 -20.75 -0.66
CA SER A 198 -10.00 -20.23 -0.72
C SER A 198 -10.16 -19.30 -1.91
N LEU A 199 -11.25 -19.48 -2.66
CA LEU A 199 -11.62 -18.63 -3.79
C LEU A 199 -12.85 -17.81 -3.39
N ILE A 200 -12.74 -16.49 -3.53
CA ILE A 200 -13.86 -15.55 -3.41
C ILE A 200 -14.16 -15.06 -4.80
N SER A 201 -15.36 -15.35 -5.30
CA SER A 201 -15.81 -14.94 -6.63
C SER A 201 -16.89 -13.87 -6.50
N GLU A 202 -16.65 -12.70 -7.08
CA GLU A 202 -17.63 -11.62 -7.17
C GLU A 202 -17.80 -11.16 -8.63
N ILE A 203 -19.04 -11.23 -9.13
CA ILE A 203 -19.41 -10.67 -10.43
C ILE A 203 -19.88 -9.24 -10.18
N LEU A 204 -19.02 -8.27 -10.49
CA LEU A 204 -19.36 -6.85 -10.33
C LEU A 204 -19.95 -6.25 -11.60
N HIS A 205 -19.93 -7.01 -12.71
CA HIS A 205 -20.38 -6.56 -14.02
C HIS A 205 -19.83 -5.18 -14.39
N VAL A 206 -18.63 -4.82 -13.91
CA VAL A 206 -18.12 -3.48 -14.15
C VAL A 206 -17.87 -3.41 -15.64
N PRO A 207 -18.59 -2.55 -16.39
CA PRO A 207 -18.44 -2.50 -17.83
C PRO A 207 -17.16 -1.73 -18.16
N PHE A 208 -16.00 -2.30 -17.80
CA PHE A 208 -14.70 -1.90 -18.30
C PHE A 208 -14.59 -2.35 -19.77
N SER A 209 -15.47 -1.78 -20.58
CA SER A 209 -15.22 -1.72 -22.02
C SER A 209 -13.98 -0.84 -22.22
N LYS A 210 -13.18 -1.16 -23.24
CA LYS A 210 -12.10 -0.28 -23.73
C LYS A 210 -12.58 1.16 -23.97
N GLN A 211 -13.90 1.35 -24.18
CA GLN A 211 -14.56 2.62 -24.38
C GLN A 211 -14.79 3.42 -23.07
N MET A 212 -14.90 2.77 -21.91
CA MET A 212 -14.92 3.46 -20.60
C MET A 212 -13.50 3.84 -20.16
N GLU A 213 -12.51 3.00 -20.46
CA GLU A 213 -11.10 3.27 -20.18
C GLU A 213 -10.60 4.52 -20.91
N SER A 214 -11.08 4.76 -22.14
CA SER A 214 -10.75 5.98 -22.90
C SER A 214 -11.51 7.24 -22.45
N LYS A 215 -12.68 7.08 -21.82
CA LYS A 215 -13.52 8.21 -21.36
C LYS A 215 -13.22 8.64 -19.93
N MET A 216 -12.75 7.74 -19.08
CA MET A 216 -12.37 8.06 -17.71
C MET A 216 -10.86 8.16 -17.62
N LYS A 217 -10.34 9.37 -17.42
CA LYS A 217 -8.91 9.67 -17.20
C LYS A 217 -8.26 8.78 -16.12
N CYS A 218 -9.07 8.13 -15.26
CA CYS A 218 -8.65 7.44 -14.03
C CYS A 218 -9.42 6.13 -13.78
N GLY A 219 -10.03 5.53 -14.82
CA GLY A 219 -10.90 4.36 -14.64
C GLY A 219 -10.17 3.19 -13.96
N ARG A 220 -9.04 2.75 -14.52
CA ARG A 220 -8.35 1.54 -14.05
C ARG A 220 -7.88 1.64 -12.59
N PRO A 221 -7.18 2.71 -12.13
CA PRO A 221 -6.82 2.87 -10.71
C PRO A 221 -8.05 2.84 -9.79
N LYS A 222 -9.17 3.44 -10.19
CA LYS A 222 -10.43 3.41 -9.44
C LYS A 222 -10.97 2.01 -9.23
N LEU A 223 -11.02 1.22 -10.30
CA LEU A 223 -11.46 -0.16 -10.24
C LEU A 223 -10.53 -0.97 -9.33
N LEU A 224 -9.22 -0.88 -9.57
CA LEU A 224 -8.22 -1.62 -8.80
C LEU A 224 -8.24 -1.24 -7.31
N ALA A 225 -8.40 0.03 -6.98
CA ALA A 225 -8.59 0.48 -5.59
C ALA A 225 -9.84 -0.16 -4.97
N HIS A 226 -10.96 -0.17 -5.68
CA HIS A 226 -12.20 -0.77 -5.22
C HIS A 226 -12.04 -2.29 -4.97
N LEU A 227 -11.47 -3.00 -5.93
CA LEU A 227 -11.25 -4.45 -5.83
C LEU A 227 -10.26 -4.79 -4.71
N ARG A 228 -9.14 -4.06 -4.56
CA ARG A 228 -8.18 -4.28 -3.48
C ARG A 228 -8.79 -3.97 -2.12
N GLN A 229 -9.61 -2.92 -2.02
CA GLN A 229 -10.34 -2.62 -0.80
C GLN A 229 -11.31 -3.74 -0.44
N ARG A 230 -12.05 -4.28 -1.41
CA ARG A 230 -12.95 -5.43 -1.20
C ARG A 230 -12.19 -6.64 -0.69
N LEU A 231 -11.12 -7.03 -1.37
CA LEU A 231 -10.25 -8.12 -0.95
C LEU A 231 -9.72 -7.92 0.48
N MET A 232 -9.20 -6.73 0.80
CA MET A 232 -8.69 -6.42 2.14
C MET A 232 -9.80 -6.52 3.20
N THR A 233 -10.99 -5.98 2.94
CA THR A 233 -12.14 -6.09 3.84
C THR A 233 -12.51 -7.57 4.06
N THR A 234 -12.54 -8.37 3.00
CA THR A 234 -12.87 -9.79 3.12
C THR A 234 -11.82 -10.53 3.95
N ILE A 235 -10.53 -10.28 3.73
CA ILE A 235 -9.46 -10.85 4.57
C ILE A 235 -9.66 -10.49 6.04
N LYS A 236 -9.91 -9.22 6.37
CA LYS A 236 -10.16 -8.77 7.75
C LYS A 236 -11.33 -9.51 8.37
N VAL A 237 -12.46 -9.57 7.67
CA VAL A 237 -13.66 -10.27 8.15
C VAL A 237 -13.41 -11.77 8.30
N SER A 238 -12.74 -12.42 7.35
CA SER A 238 -12.45 -13.86 7.39
C SER A 238 -11.50 -14.23 8.52
N LEU A 239 -10.52 -13.39 8.86
CA LEU A 239 -9.57 -13.63 9.95
C LEU A 239 -10.10 -13.24 11.33
N GLN A 240 -11.02 -12.27 11.41
CA GLN A 240 -11.60 -11.80 12.68
C GLN A 240 -12.90 -12.52 13.06
N SER A 241 -13.70 -12.93 12.08
CA SER A 241 -14.96 -13.62 12.36
C SER A 241 -14.71 -15.11 12.56
N SER A 242 -15.20 -15.63 13.69
CA SER A 242 -15.33 -17.08 13.90
C SER A 242 -16.38 -17.73 12.98
N VAL A 243 -17.06 -16.93 12.14
CA VAL A 243 -18.27 -17.29 11.40
C VAL A 243 -17.97 -17.69 9.95
N PHE A 244 -16.90 -17.16 9.35
CA PHE A 244 -16.66 -17.37 7.92
C PHE A 244 -15.96 -18.67 7.55
N VAL A 245 -15.79 -19.60 8.47
CA VAL A 245 -15.10 -20.84 8.14
C VAL A 245 -15.79 -22.04 8.76
N ASN A 246 -16.32 -22.88 7.87
CA ASN A 246 -16.57 -24.30 8.10
C ASN A 246 -15.26 -25.09 8.37
N TYR A 247 -14.14 -24.40 8.59
CA TYR A 247 -12.87 -24.94 9.00
C TYR A 247 -12.50 -24.40 10.38
N SER A 248 -12.25 -25.32 11.30
CA SER A 248 -11.71 -25.13 12.65
C SER A 248 -10.29 -24.55 12.70
N LEU A 249 -9.87 -23.78 11.69
CA LEU A 249 -8.51 -23.26 11.58
C LEU A 249 -8.42 -21.93 12.32
N LYS A 250 -7.82 -22.00 13.52
CA LYS A 250 -7.15 -20.87 14.19
C LYS A 250 -5.92 -20.44 13.37
N PHE A 251 -6.12 -20.10 12.10
CA PHE A 251 -5.06 -19.61 11.23
C PHE A 251 -4.99 -18.09 11.40
N MET A 252 -3.93 -17.64 12.08
CA MET A 252 -3.57 -16.23 12.14
C MET A 252 -2.21 -16.10 11.45
N PRO A 253 -2.12 -15.43 10.29
CA PRO A 253 -0.86 -15.25 9.60
C PRO A 253 0.04 -14.27 10.37
N ASP A 254 1.36 -14.45 10.26
CA ASP A 254 2.34 -13.43 10.64
C ASP A 254 2.49 -12.37 9.54
N TYR A 255 2.37 -12.79 8.27
CA TYR A 255 2.44 -11.90 7.11
C TYR A 255 1.36 -12.21 6.07
N ILE A 256 0.97 -11.17 5.35
CA ILE A 256 0.05 -11.24 4.23
C ILE A 256 0.81 -10.80 2.98
N ILE A 257 0.90 -11.69 1.99
CA ILE A 257 1.66 -11.46 0.75
C ILE A 257 0.67 -11.20 -0.38
N TYR A 258 0.64 -9.97 -0.87
CA TYR A 258 -0.15 -9.56 -2.03
C TYR A 258 0.63 -9.78 -3.31
N PHE A 259 -0.04 -10.34 -4.32
CA PHE A 259 0.48 -10.50 -5.68
C PHE A 259 -0.41 -9.79 -6.71
N ASP A 260 0.22 -9.21 -7.72
CA ASP A 260 -0.42 -9.06 -9.03
C ASP A 260 -0.50 -10.43 -9.70
N MET A 261 -1.72 -10.87 -10.00
CA MET A 261 -1.95 -12.23 -10.49
C MET A 261 -1.50 -12.42 -11.96
N ASP A 262 -1.20 -11.35 -12.69
CA ASP A 262 -0.64 -11.44 -14.04
C ASP A 262 0.89 -11.65 -14.07
N LEU A 263 1.58 -11.59 -12.94
CA LEU A 263 3.03 -11.81 -12.82
C LEU A 263 3.50 -13.23 -13.10
N LEU A 264 2.69 -14.21 -12.70
CA LEU A 264 3.15 -15.59 -12.52
C LEU A 264 3.00 -16.44 -13.77
N ALA A 265 2.64 -15.85 -14.90
CA ALA A 265 2.40 -16.56 -16.14
C ALA A 265 3.67 -17.14 -16.82
N HIS A 266 4.89 -16.78 -16.37
CA HIS A 266 6.12 -17.00 -17.15
C HIS A 266 7.41 -17.13 -16.32
N ASP A 267 7.45 -17.91 -15.23
CA ASP A 267 8.64 -18.00 -14.36
C ASP A 267 9.06 -16.63 -13.79
N GLY A 268 8.07 -15.76 -13.57
CA GLY A 268 8.25 -14.38 -13.10
C GLY A 268 8.71 -14.29 -11.65
N LEU A 269 8.40 -15.30 -10.84
CA LEU A 269 8.76 -15.36 -9.42
C LEU A 269 9.88 -16.37 -9.22
N ASP A 270 11.07 -15.86 -8.90
CA ASP A 270 12.14 -16.68 -8.35
C ASP A 270 11.85 -16.94 -6.87
N ILE A 271 11.07 -18.01 -6.62
CA ILE A 271 10.61 -18.39 -5.26
C ILE A 271 11.79 -18.53 -4.31
N GLU A 272 12.89 -19.13 -4.78
CA GLU A 272 14.08 -19.36 -3.98
C GLU A 272 14.71 -18.02 -3.56
N SER A 273 14.92 -17.11 -4.51
CA SER A 273 15.44 -15.77 -4.20
C SER A 273 14.53 -14.99 -3.26
N VAL A 274 13.20 -15.01 -3.47
CA VAL A 274 12.24 -14.32 -2.59
C VAL A 274 12.25 -14.92 -1.19
N ALA A 275 12.25 -16.25 -1.06
CA ALA A 275 12.28 -16.95 0.23
C ALA A 275 13.58 -16.65 0.99
N LYS A 276 14.74 -16.70 0.31
CA LYS A 276 16.04 -16.34 0.91
C LYS A 276 16.07 -14.89 1.37
N SER A 277 15.56 -13.98 0.54
CA SER A 277 15.48 -12.57 0.89
C SER A 277 14.63 -12.37 2.15
N MET A 278 13.44 -12.97 2.19
CA MET A 278 12.55 -12.90 3.33
C MET A 278 13.19 -13.50 4.60
N CYS A 279 13.79 -14.69 4.50
CA CYS A 279 14.51 -15.31 5.61
C CYS A 279 15.63 -14.42 6.15
N LYS A 280 16.47 -13.87 5.26
CA LYS A 280 17.52 -12.91 5.63
C LYS A 280 16.94 -11.70 6.34
N ARG A 281 15.82 -11.13 5.88
CA ARG A 281 15.20 -9.96 6.53
C ARG A 281 14.66 -10.30 7.91
N LEU A 282 14.04 -11.46 8.07
CA LEU A 282 13.56 -11.92 9.37
C LEU A 282 14.71 -12.15 10.36
N LEU A 283 15.84 -12.70 9.90
CA LEU A 283 17.01 -12.90 10.75
C LEU A 283 17.66 -11.57 11.13
N VAL A 284 17.89 -10.68 10.16
CA VAL A 284 18.67 -9.44 10.37
C VAL A 284 17.86 -8.30 10.98
N HIS A 285 16.61 -8.14 10.55
CA HIS A 285 15.77 -7.00 10.94
C HIS A 285 14.58 -7.39 11.81
N GLY A 286 14.31 -8.68 11.98
CA GLY A 286 13.12 -9.16 12.69
C GLY A 286 11.85 -8.58 12.06
N ASP A 287 11.00 -8.02 12.92
CA ASP A 287 9.70 -7.42 12.59
C ASP A 287 9.75 -5.88 12.49
N SER A 288 10.93 -5.27 12.30
CA SER A 288 11.10 -3.81 12.30
C SER A 288 10.55 -3.11 11.05
N TRP A 289 10.27 -3.85 9.98
CA TRP A 289 9.61 -3.35 8.77
C TRP A 289 8.12 -3.63 8.84
N HIS A 290 7.31 -2.78 8.21
CA HIS A 290 5.85 -2.90 8.15
C HIS A 290 5.39 -3.44 6.79
N VAL A 291 6.08 -3.00 5.72
CA VAL A 291 5.81 -3.39 4.34
C VAL A 291 7.14 -3.63 3.62
N LEU A 292 7.25 -4.76 2.94
CA LEU A 292 8.38 -5.12 2.10
C LEU A 292 7.90 -5.38 0.68
N CYS A 293 8.30 -4.54 -0.27
CA CYS A 293 7.96 -4.70 -1.68
C CYS A 293 9.07 -5.39 -2.44
N ALA A 294 8.66 -6.18 -3.44
CA ALA A 294 9.57 -6.76 -4.40
C ALA A 294 10.04 -5.74 -5.45
N MET A 295 11.15 -6.10 -6.10
CA MET A 295 11.69 -5.44 -7.26
C MET A 295 11.08 -6.02 -8.55
N GLY A 296 9.90 -5.52 -8.92
CA GLY A 296 9.32 -5.80 -10.24
C GLY A 296 10.21 -5.27 -11.35
N THR A 297 10.66 -6.11 -12.27
CA THR A 297 11.54 -5.74 -13.38
C THR A 297 11.03 -6.30 -14.70
N SER A 298 11.18 -5.55 -15.79
CA SER A 298 11.02 -6.07 -17.14
C SER A 298 12.20 -6.96 -17.52
N LYS A 299 12.10 -7.69 -18.65
CA LYS A 299 13.25 -8.39 -19.25
C LYS A 299 14.50 -7.53 -19.46
N ARG A 300 14.33 -6.20 -19.63
CA ARG A 300 15.44 -5.25 -19.82
C ARG A 300 15.99 -4.70 -18.49
N GLY A 301 15.55 -5.22 -17.35
CA GLY A 301 15.94 -4.75 -16.02
C GLY A 301 15.20 -3.49 -15.54
N ASN A 302 14.37 -2.86 -16.37
CA ASN A 302 13.60 -1.68 -15.96
C ASN A 302 12.60 -2.02 -14.87
N TYR A 303 12.55 -1.22 -13.81
CA TYR A 303 11.54 -1.37 -12.77
C TYR A 303 10.12 -1.25 -13.33
N GLN A 304 9.25 -2.16 -12.95
CA GLN A 304 7.84 -2.21 -13.31
C GLN A 304 6.99 -1.72 -12.15
N ASP A 305 5.81 -1.21 -12.47
CA ASP A 305 4.93 -0.54 -11.50
C ASP A 305 5.61 0.67 -10.81
N THR A 306 6.26 1.49 -11.64
CA THR A 306 6.82 2.78 -11.23
C THR A 306 5.78 3.74 -10.66
N PHE A 307 4.49 3.52 -10.92
CA PHE A 307 3.40 4.33 -10.40
C PHE A 307 3.24 4.18 -8.89
N ALA A 308 3.41 2.97 -8.36
CA ALA A 308 3.39 2.71 -6.91
C ALA A 308 4.63 3.25 -6.20
N LEU A 309 5.77 3.37 -6.88
CA LEU A 309 7.03 3.77 -6.27
C LEU A 309 7.05 5.27 -5.92
N LYS A 310 7.32 5.57 -4.65
CA LYS A 310 7.55 6.91 -4.11
C LYS A 310 8.79 6.87 -3.20
N PRO A 311 9.98 7.27 -3.69
CA PRO A 311 11.20 7.26 -2.89
C PRO A 311 11.11 8.22 -1.69
N CYS A 312 11.99 7.99 -0.73
CA CYS A 312 12.12 8.86 0.43
C CYS A 312 12.63 10.26 0.07
N GLU A 313 13.65 10.35 -0.79
CA GLU A 313 14.20 11.65 -1.15
C GLU A 313 13.24 12.47 -2.02
N PRO A 314 13.16 13.78 -1.78
CA PRO A 314 12.35 14.68 -2.56
C PRO A 314 13.01 14.98 -3.92
N THR A 315 13.42 13.98 -4.70
CA THR A 315 13.89 14.23 -6.08
C THR A 315 12.77 14.86 -6.91
N TYR A 316 13.12 15.60 -7.96
CA TYR A 316 12.25 16.50 -8.72
C TYR A 316 11.12 15.76 -9.47
N TYR A 317 10.15 15.19 -8.74
CA TYR A 317 8.98 14.53 -9.30
C TYR A 317 8.08 15.58 -9.90
N LYS A 318 8.16 15.79 -11.22
CA LYS A 318 7.01 16.34 -11.93
C LYS A 318 5.85 15.37 -11.67
N HIS A 319 4.76 15.88 -11.12
CA HIS A 319 3.51 15.13 -10.94
C HIS A 319 2.98 14.73 -12.32
N TYR A 320 3.48 13.62 -12.87
CA TYR A 320 3.00 13.08 -14.13
C TYR A 320 1.65 12.42 -13.87
N HIS A 321 0.59 13.18 -14.11
CA HIS A 321 -0.77 12.67 -14.10
C HIS A 321 -1.03 11.89 -15.40
N GLY A 322 -0.90 10.55 -15.35
CA GLY A 322 -1.37 9.67 -16.41
C GLY A 322 -0.45 8.50 -16.74
N PHE A 323 -0.99 7.54 -17.49
CA PHE A 323 -0.31 6.32 -17.94
C PHE A 323 0.86 6.55 -18.92
N ASP A 324 1.13 7.79 -19.35
CA ASP A 324 2.16 8.12 -20.34
C ASP A 324 3.56 8.31 -19.72
N MET A 325 3.84 7.60 -18.62
CA MET A 325 5.18 7.45 -18.04
C MET A 325 6.02 6.47 -18.90
N LYS A 326 6.27 6.83 -20.16
CA LYS A 326 7.19 6.05 -21.01
C LYS A 326 8.64 6.34 -20.66
N SER A 327 9.33 5.31 -20.15
CA SER A 327 10.78 5.08 -20.17
C SER A 327 11.70 6.00 -19.34
N SER A 328 11.47 7.32 -19.26
CA SER A 328 12.43 8.22 -18.59
C SER A 328 12.51 7.96 -17.09
N TYR A 329 11.36 7.80 -16.43
CA TYR A 329 11.30 7.61 -14.98
C TYR A 329 11.87 6.26 -14.52
N ALA A 330 11.64 5.19 -15.29
CA ALA A 330 12.26 3.90 -15.02
C ALA A 330 13.79 3.96 -15.14
N THR A 331 14.30 4.80 -16.06
CA THR A 331 15.74 5.02 -16.25
C THR A 331 16.37 5.83 -15.12
N GLU A 332 15.64 6.75 -14.50
CA GLU A 332 16.14 7.55 -13.36
C GLU A 332 16.11 6.79 -12.04
N LEU A 333 15.09 5.94 -11.83
CA LEU A 333 14.97 5.12 -10.61
C LEU A 333 15.82 3.87 -10.64
N ALA A 334 16.12 3.33 -11.83
CA ALA A 334 16.97 2.15 -11.95
C ALA A 334 18.31 2.37 -11.23
N PRO A 335 19.10 3.45 -11.46
CA PRO A 335 20.32 3.74 -10.71
C PRO A 335 20.10 3.84 -9.20
N PHE A 336 19.04 4.50 -8.74
CA PHE A 336 18.77 4.62 -7.29
C PHE A 336 18.62 3.25 -6.63
N ILE A 337 18.02 2.32 -7.35
CA ILE A 337 17.74 0.97 -6.89
C ILE A 337 18.93 0.03 -7.11
N THR A 338 19.50 0.01 -8.32
CA THR A 338 20.55 -0.92 -8.74
C THR A 338 21.92 -0.54 -8.18
N ASN A 339 22.15 0.75 -7.93
CA ASN A 339 23.40 1.23 -7.33
C ASN A 339 23.28 1.39 -5.82
N SER A 340 22.11 1.12 -5.23
CA SER A 340 22.00 1.07 -3.77
C SER A 340 22.92 -0.01 -3.23
N VAL A 341 23.87 0.40 -2.40
CA VAL A 341 24.71 -0.52 -1.62
C VAL A 341 23.85 -1.25 -0.57
N SER A 342 22.76 -0.60 -0.12
CA SER A 342 21.81 -1.22 0.81
C SER A 342 20.87 -2.16 0.07
N GLU A 343 20.75 -3.38 0.58
CA GLU A 343 19.81 -4.33 0.01
C GLU A 343 18.34 -3.95 0.29
N LEU A 344 18.09 -3.22 1.40
CA LEU A 344 16.80 -2.62 1.73
C LEU A 344 16.82 -1.12 1.50
N VAL A 345 15.91 -0.64 0.66
CA VAL A 345 15.78 0.79 0.36
C VAL A 345 14.47 1.29 0.94
N ARG A 346 14.56 2.21 1.89
CA ARG A 346 13.36 2.82 2.48
C ARG A 346 12.67 3.71 1.46
N VAL A 347 11.34 3.59 1.39
CA VAL A 347 10.49 4.36 0.48
C VAL A 347 9.20 4.77 1.18
N ARG A 348 8.45 5.68 0.57
CA ARG A 348 7.11 6.08 1.04
C ARG A 348 6.01 5.18 0.51
N SER A 349 6.23 4.61 -0.67
CA SER A 349 5.35 3.61 -1.27
C SER A 349 6.12 2.83 -2.33
N CYS A 350 5.73 1.57 -2.50
CA CYS A 350 6.19 0.65 -3.52
C CYS A 350 5.13 -0.45 -3.69
N PHE A 351 5.26 -1.28 -4.72
CA PHE A 351 4.51 -2.54 -4.79
C PHE A 351 5.28 -3.48 -5.72
N GLY A 352 5.59 -3.04 -6.93
CA GLY A 352 6.49 -3.78 -7.82
C GLY A 352 5.94 -5.16 -8.19
N GLY A 353 4.63 -5.33 -8.08
CA GLY A 353 3.94 -6.59 -8.34
C GLY A 353 3.75 -7.51 -7.13
N MET A 354 4.54 -7.35 -6.06
CA MET A 354 4.34 -8.11 -4.83
C MET A 354 4.74 -7.30 -3.62
N ALA A 355 3.88 -7.29 -2.61
CA ALA A 355 4.20 -6.71 -1.31
C ALA A 355 3.88 -7.67 -0.18
N ILE A 356 4.79 -7.73 0.79
CA ILE A 356 4.69 -8.48 2.03
C ILE A 356 4.32 -7.48 3.12
N TYR A 357 3.13 -7.62 3.67
CA TYR A 357 2.66 -6.84 4.80
C TYR A 357 2.79 -7.67 6.06
N ARG A 358 3.23 -7.04 7.15
CA ARG A 358 2.96 -7.59 8.48
C ARG A 358 1.45 -7.71 8.68
N ALA A 359 1.01 -8.86 9.19
CA ALA A 359 -0.42 -9.14 9.31
C ALA A 359 -1.10 -8.17 10.27
N ASP A 360 -0.50 -7.87 11.42
CA ASP A 360 -1.04 -6.92 12.40
C ASP A 360 -1.21 -5.52 11.81
N VAL A 361 -0.22 -5.03 11.04
CA VAL A 361 -0.32 -3.75 10.31
C VAL A 361 -1.54 -3.71 9.39
N LEU A 362 -1.72 -4.74 8.56
CA LEU A 362 -2.83 -4.77 7.60
C LEU A 362 -4.18 -4.95 8.29
N LEU A 363 -4.25 -5.74 9.36
CA LEU A 363 -5.49 -6.04 10.07
C LEU A 363 -5.95 -4.86 10.93
N ASP A 364 -5.04 -4.19 11.62
CA ASP A 364 -5.35 -3.15 12.61
C ASP A 364 -5.46 -1.74 12.00
N THR A 365 -4.91 -1.52 10.80
CA THR A 365 -4.98 -0.21 10.15
C THR A 365 -6.43 0.23 9.83
N LYS A 366 -6.70 1.53 9.92
CA LYS A 366 -7.94 2.15 9.42
C LYS A 366 -7.82 2.65 7.99
N CYS A 367 -6.67 2.45 7.38
CA CYS A 367 -6.39 2.84 6.01
C CYS A 367 -7.23 2.03 5.01
N SER A 368 -7.54 2.68 3.90
CA SER A 368 -8.28 2.10 2.79
C SER A 368 -7.57 2.35 1.47
N TYR A 369 -7.64 1.36 0.58
CA TYR A 369 -7.29 1.57 -0.82
C TYR A 369 -8.27 2.58 -1.43
N ASN A 370 -7.72 3.63 -2.01
CA ASN A 370 -8.49 4.67 -2.68
C ASN A 370 -7.71 5.18 -3.90
N ASP A 371 -8.43 5.77 -4.84
CA ASP A 371 -7.95 6.22 -6.15
C ASP A 371 -7.91 7.75 -6.28
N LYS A 372 -7.80 8.46 -5.14
CA LYS A 372 -7.80 9.92 -5.13
C LYS A 372 -6.80 10.45 -6.16
N ALA A 373 -7.11 11.56 -6.83
CA ALA A 373 -6.24 12.19 -7.84
C ALA A 373 -5.62 11.26 -8.92
N CYS A 374 -6.23 10.10 -9.19
CA CYS A 374 -5.80 9.19 -10.26
C CYS A 374 -4.39 8.63 -10.08
N MET A 375 -3.87 8.60 -8.84
CA MET A 375 -2.63 7.91 -8.55
C MET A 375 -2.90 6.43 -8.30
N CYS A 376 -1.83 5.63 -8.35
CA CYS A 376 -1.87 4.25 -7.93
C CYS A 376 -2.38 4.14 -6.49
N GLU A 377 -3.32 3.24 -6.26
CA GLU A 377 -3.96 3.00 -4.97
C GLU A 377 -2.99 2.63 -3.86
N HIS A 378 -1.86 1.99 -4.19
CA HIS A 378 -0.79 1.69 -3.25
C HIS A 378 -0.14 2.96 -2.67
N VAL A 379 -0.06 4.04 -3.45
CA VAL A 379 0.53 5.32 -2.98
C VAL A 379 -0.29 5.88 -1.84
N TYR A 380 -1.61 5.93 -2.01
CA TYR A 380 -2.50 6.42 -0.96
C TYR A 380 -2.55 5.51 0.25
N PHE A 381 -2.63 4.19 0.01
CA PHE A 381 -2.68 3.23 1.09
C PHE A 381 -1.42 3.31 1.96
N HIS A 382 -0.23 3.27 1.35
CA HIS A 382 1.05 3.38 2.06
C HIS A 382 1.27 4.74 2.72
N SER A 383 0.85 5.84 2.08
CA SER A 383 0.88 7.16 2.73
C SER A 383 -0.01 7.20 3.97
N CYS A 384 -1.19 6.56 3.93
CA CYS A 384 -2.05 6.45 5.09
C CYS A 384 -1.40 5.59 6.18
N LEU A 385 -0.81 4.43 5.83
CA LEU A 385 -0.07 3.58 6.78
C LEU A 385 1.02 4.36 7.51
N ALA A 386 1.83 5.14 6.77
CA ALA A 386 2.86 5.99 7.37
C ALA A 386 2.27 7.03 8.34
N ASN A 387 1.11 7.62 8.03
CA ASN A 387 0.41 8.53 8.95
C ASN A 387 -0.14 7.82 10.20
N GLU A 388 -0.44 6.53 10.11
CA GLU A 388 -0.78 5.67 11.25
C GLU A 388 0.44 5.12 12.00
N LYS A 389 1.65 5.65 11.73
CA LYS A 389 2.93 5.24 12.32
C LYS A 389 3.47 3.88 11.81
N TYR A 390 2.94 3.37 10.70
CA TYR A 390 3.46 2.20 9.99
C TYR A 390 4.35 2.65 8.80
N ASP A 391 5.39 3.44 9.09
CA ASP A 391 6.22 4.13 8.10
C ASP A 391 7.48 3.35 7.66
N GLY A 392 7.61 2.11 8.16
CA GLY A 392 8.67 1.16 7.83
C GLY A 392 8.40 0.44 6.50
N ILE A 393 8.37 1.18 5.41
CA ILE A 393 8.08 0.68 4.06
C ILE A 393 9.38 0.61 3.27
N TYR A 394 9.70 -0.57 2.75
CA TYR A 394 10.97 -0.85 2.10
C TYR A 394 10.78 -1.57 0.78
N ILE A 395 11.72 -1.37 -0.12
CA ILE A 395 11.95 -2.24 -1.27
C ILE A 395 13.14 -3.13 -0.96
N ASP A 396 12.97 -4.43 -1.19
CA ASP A 396 14.08 -5.37 -1.17
C ASP A 396 14.64 -5.54 -2.58
N THR A 397 15.84 -5.00 -2.79
CA THR A 397 16.50 -5.02 -4.11
C THR A 397 16.91 -6.41 -4.56
N LYS A 398 16.95 -7.39 -3.65
CA LYS A 398 17.25 -8.80 -3.96
C LYS A 398 15.98 -9.64 -4.22
N MET A 399 14.82 -9.11 -3.88
CA MET A 399 13.52 -9.76 -4.12
C MET A 399 13.02 -9.46 -5.54
N ILE A 400 13.64 -10.06 -6.55
CA ILE A 400 13.37 -9.72 -7.95
C ILE A 400 12.16 -10.47 -8.50
N LEU A 401 11.23 -9.73 -9.10
CA LEU A 401 10.15 -10.27 -9.92
C LEU A 401 10.36 -9.89 -11.37
N ARG A 402 10.15 -10.81 -12.29
CA ARG A 402 10.31 -10.58 -13.72
C ARG A 402 8.96 -10.55 -14.42
N TYR A 403 8.60 -9.39 -14.95
CA TYR A 403 7.48 -9.24 -15.85
C TYR A 403 7.91 -9.67 -17.25
N TYR A 404 7.34 -10.79 -17.70
CA TYR A 404 7.48 -11.24 -19.08
C TYR A 404 6.33 -10.66 -19.88
N PRO A 405 6.59 -9.87 -20.95
CA PRO A 405 5.52 -9.47 -21.84
C PRO A 405 4.90 -10.74 -22.43
N THR A 406 3.59 -10.87 -22.28
CA THR A 406 2.83 -11.90 -22.99
C THR A 406 3.01 -11.62 -24.48
N ASN A 407 3.66 -12.53 -25.22
CA ASN A 407 3.83 -12.38 -26.68
C ASN A 407 2.48 -12.39 -27.43
N LYS A 408 1.38 -12.66 -26.72
CA LYS A 408 0.02 -12.55 -27.22
C LYS A 408 -0.47 -11.12 -26.99
N LYS A 409 -0.64 -10.36 -28.06
CA LYS A 409 -1.57 -9.22 -28.03
C LYS A 409 -2.91 -9.74 -27.48
N PRO A 410 -3.49 -9.11 -26.46
CA PRO A 410 -4.79 -9.51 -25.94
C PRO A 410 -5.90 -9.39 -26.99
#